data_AF-A0A1V6ESR1-F1
#
_entry.id   AF-A0A1V6ESR1-F1
#
_cell.length_a   1.000
_cell.length_b   1.000
_cell.length_c   1.000
_cell.angle_alpha   90.00
_cell.angle_beta   90.00
_cell.angle_gamma   90.00
#
_symmetry.space_group_name_H-M   'P 1'
#
loop_
_entity.id
_entity.type
_entity.pdbx_description
1 polymer ?
#
loop_
_entity_poly.entity_id
_entity_poly.type
_entity_poly.pdbx_seq_one_letter_code
_entity_poly.pdbx_strand_id
1 'polypeptide(L)'
;MKKIFYIIVFLVTCFYSHGQTGEAIYSIINDEPGFNVVEIQRNDFTIFKLENSNGYANLSSYVPSEHLNFSWVRLSPVTCVLIFNECIFASQPSMVSIVVIHKNEAKLIFNKPLFIHSISKSTAESFLNITLQSNTLEYGGTPESPVALGIPSLHTIWWDGNVLRYIKQR
;
A
#
# COMPACT_ATOMS: atom_id res chain seq x y z
N MET A 1 4.98 17.24 -11.24
CA MET A 1 4.21 17.12 -12.52
C MET A 1 4.50 15.81 -13.25
N LYS A 2 5.58 15.65 -14.06
CA LYS A 2 5.78 14.48 -14.95
C LYS A 2 5.46 13.09 -14.34
N LYS A 3 5.91 12.77 -13.11
CA LYS A 3 5.69 11.45 -12.47
C LYS A 3 4.21 11.11 -12.23
N ILE A 4 3.37 12.07 -11.84
CA ILE A 4 1.93 11.85 -11.59
C ILE A 4 1.22 11.46 -12.88
N PHE A 5 1.59 12.11 -13.99
CA PHE A 5 1.06 11.79 -15.32
C PHE A 5 1.34 10.34 -15.72
N TYR A 6 2.55 9.81 -15.43
CA TYR A 6 2.86 8.40 -15.67
C TYR A 6 2.02 7.43 -14.84
N ILE A 7 1.66 7.76 -13.58
CA ILE A 7 0.79 6.90 -12.76
C ILE A 7 -0.62 6.87 -13.34
N ILE A 8 -1.19 8.03 -13.70
CA ILE A 8 -2.53 8.12 -14.29
C ILE A 8 -2.56 7.39 -15.64
N VAL A 9 -1.60 7.66 -16.54
CA VAL A 9 -1.47 6.94 -17.82
C VAL A 9 -1.28 5.44 -17.60
N PHE A 10 -0.53 5.02 -16.58
CA PHE A 10 -0.31 3.60 -16.33
C PHE A 10 -1.56 2.88 -15.80
N LEU A 11 -2.30 3.48 -14.87
CA LEU A 11 -3.63 2.99 -14.44
C LEU A 11 -4.56 2.84 -15.66
N VAL A 12 -4.61 3.87 -16.52
CA VAL A 12 -5.33 3.83 -17.79
C VAL A 12 -4.84 2.68 -18.69
N THR A 13 -3.55 2.37 -18.79
CA THR A 13 -3.07 1.21 -19.60
C THR A 13 -3.39 -0.16 -18.99
N CYS A 14 -3.50 -0.30 -17.67
CA CYS A 14 -4.04 -1.53 -17.08
C CYS A 14 -5.50 -1.74 -17.50
N PHE A 15 -6.28 -0.65 -17.52
CA PHE A 15 -7.69 -0.67 -17.88
C PHE A 15 -7.98 -0.76 -19.39
N TYR A 16 -7.11 -0.23 -20.27
CA TYR A 16 -7.35 -0.14 -21.72
C TYR A 16 -6.88 -1.38 -22.52
N SER A 17 -7.22 -2.59 -22.07
CA SER A 17 -7.07 -3.81 -22.87
C SER A 17 -8.36 -4.16 -23.62
N HIS A 18 -8.54 -3.58 -24.82
CA HIS A 18 -9.46 -3.96 -25.91
C HIS A 18 -10.91 -4.39 -25.55
N GLY A 19 -11.88 -3.54 -25.91
CA GLY A 19 -13.32 -3.85 -25.86
C GLY A 19 -13.93 -3.58 -24.47
N GLN A 20 -14.87 -2.64 -24.39
CA GLN A 20 -15.41 -2.19 -23.10
C GLN A 20 -16.34 -3.21 -22.43
N THR A 21 -15.92 -3.70 -21.25
CA THR A 21 -16.78 -4.12 -20.13
C THR A 21 -16.15 -3.61 -18.82
N GLY A 22 -16.97 -3.31 -17.81
CA GLY A 22 -16.51 -2.83 -16.48
C GLY A 22 -15.86 -3.94 -15.63
N GLU A 23 -15.42 -3.71 -14.38
CA GLU A 23 -15.55 -2.55 -13.46
C GLU A 23 -14.45 -2.68 -12.37
N ALA A 24 -14.03 -1.61 -11.67
CA ALA A 24 -12.83 -1.65 -10.82
C ALA A 24 -12.88 -0.81 -9.52
N ILE A 25 -13.78 -1.14 -8.57
CA ILE A 25 -14.09 -0.29 -7.39
C ILE A 25 -13.38 -0.69 -6.08
N TYR A 26 -12.84 0.31 -5.38
CA TYR A 26 -12.40 0.35 -3.98
C TYR A 26 -12.73 1.75 -3.41
N SER A 27 -13.13 1.86 -2.15
CA SER A 27 -13.43 3.14 -1.45
C SER A 27 -13.03 3.04 0.04
N ILE A 28 -12.73 4.18 0.66
CA ILE A 28 -12.82 4.41 2.12
C ILE A 28 -13.45 5.80 2.31
N ILE A 29 -14.29 6.02 3.33
CA ILE A 29 -14.90 7.33 3.66
C ILE A 29 -15.04 7.43 5.18
N ASN A 30 -14.77 8.61 5.77
CA ASN A 30 -14.75 8.83 7.22
C ASN A 30 -14.94 10.32 7.58
N ASP A 31 -15.94 10.67 8.39
CA ASP A 31 -16.30 12.08 8.75
C ASP A 31 -15.63 12.65 10.03
N GLU A 32 -15.23 11.80 10.98
CA GLU A 32 -14.38 12.02 12.20
C GLU A 32 -13.00 11.06 12.62
N PRO A 33 -12.28 12.26 12.98
CA PRO A 33 -11.48 13.16 12.09
C PRO A 33 -9.94 13.00 12.24
N GLY A 34 -9.25 12.64 11.15
CA GLY A 34 -7.99 11.89 11.15
C GLY A 34 -8.15 10.58 10.37
N PHE A 35 -8.92 10.67 9.29
CA PHE A 35 -10.05 9.79 8.99
C PHE A 35 -10.08 9.65 7.47
N ASN A 36 -9.94 8.42 6.94
CA ASN A 36 -9.30 8.19 5.65
C ASN A 36 -10.23 8.01 4.43
N VAL A 37 -9.73 8.43 3.25
CA VAL A 37 -10.32 8.17 1.93
C VAL A 37 -9.28 7.63 0.95
N VAL A 38 -9.55 6.48 0.30
CA VAL A 38 -8.92 6.04 -0.96
C VAL A 38 -10.01 5.46 -1.84
N GLU A 39 -10.21 6.00 -3.05
CA GLU A 39 -11.29 5.60 -3.93
C GLU A 39 -10.84 5.36 -5.38
N ILE A 40 -10.72 4.11 -5.79
CA ILE A 40 -10.44 3.66 -7.18
C ILE A 40 -11.76 3.15 -7.73
N GLN A 41 -12.11 3.44 -8.97
CA GLN A 41 -13.37 2.97 -9.57
C GLN A 41 -13.24 2.87 -11.12
N ARG A 42 -14.33 2.62 -11.87
CA ARG A 42 -14.30 2.58 -13.35
C ARG A 42 -15.65 2.73 -14.02
N ASN A 43 -15.67 3.31 -15.23
CA ASN A 43 -16.84 3.65 -16.06
C ASN A 43 -17.70 4.74 -15.42
N ASP A 44 -17.15 5.96 -15.40
CA ASP A 44 -17.69 7.20 -14.81
C ASP A 44 -17.98 7.17 -13.30
N PHE A 45 -17.63 6.06 -12.67
CA PHE A 45 -17.17 5.97 -11.29
C PHE A 45 -15.67 6.44 -11.16
N THR A 46 -15.29 7.09 -10.05
CA THR A 46 -13.98 7.69 -9.63
C THR A 46 -12.70 6.84 -9.78
N ILE A 47 -11.93 6.93 -10.87
CA ILE A 47 -10.78 6.02 -11.17
C ILE A 47 -9.54 5.98 -10.24
N PHE A 48 -9.33 6.92 -9.30
CA PHE A 48 -8.40 6.88 -8.14
C PHE A 48 -8.46 8.24 -7.40
N LYS A 49 -8.74 8.26 -6.09
CA LYS A 49 -8.83 9.48 -5.29
C LYS A 49 -8.46 9.24 -3.81
N LEU A 50 -7.38 9.85 -3.34
CA LEU A 50 -6.90 9.75 -1.96
C LEU A 50 -7.15 11.09 -1.25
N GLU A 51 -7.90 11.10 -0.14
CA GLU A 51 -8.17 12.32 0.63
C GLU A 51 -8.04 12.11 2.15
N ASN A 52 -7.92 13.24 2.86
CA ASN A 52 -7.42 13.39 4.23
C ASN A 52 -5.96 12.89 4.41
N SER A 53 -5.01 13.67 3.89
CA SER A 53 -3.57 13.38 3.97
C SER A 53 -2.99 13.21 5.37
N ASN A 54 -3.73 13.63 6.40
CA ASN A 54 -3.29 13.58 7.79
C ASN A 54 -3.69 12.27 8.49
N GLY A 55 -4.62 11.50 7.90
CA GLY A 55 -4.97 10.15 8.35
C GLY A 55 -4.07 9.04 7.78
N TYR A 56 -3.22 9.37 6.79
CA TYR A 56 -2.21 8.47 6.22
C TYR A 56 -0.80 8.82 6.71
N ALA A 57 0.00 7.82 7.03
CA ALA A 57 1.42 8.02 7.35
C ALA A 57 2.21 8.37 6.09
N ASN A 58 3.26 9.19 6.26
CA ASN A 58 4.25 9.36 5.21
C ASN A 58 5.06 8.07 5.01
N LEU A 59 4.75 7.35 3.94
CA LEU A 59 5.47 6.12 3.55
C LEU A 59 6.91 6.41 3.11
N SER A 60 7.25 7.65 2.76
CA SER A 60 8.64 8.04 2.43
C SER A 60 9.61 7.89 3.61
N SER A 61 9.11 7.84 4.85
CA SER A 61 9.92 7.61 6.05
C SER A 61 10.31 6.14 6.25
N TYR A 62 9.60 5.21 5.60
CA TYR A 62 9.79 3.76 5.73
C TYR A 62 10.36 3.12 4.45
N VAL A 63 10.13 3.76 3.29
CA VAL A 63 10.35 3.20 1.95
C VAL A 63 10.63 4.34 0.97
N PRO A 64 11.56 4.18 0.00
CA PRO A 64 11.59 5.05 -1.18
C PRO A 64 10.24 5.03 -1.93
N SER A 65 9.44 6.08 -1.71
CA SER A 65 8.09 6.20 -2.26
C SER A 65 8.00 7.37 -3.23
N GLU A 66 7.32 7.14 -4.36
CA GLU A 66 7.06 8.13 -5.40
C GLU A 66 5.89 9.07 -5.06
N HIS A 67 5.22 8.81 -3.93
CA HIS A 67 4.16 9.63 -3.37
C HIS A 67 4.21 9.55 -1.84
N LEU A 68 3.82 10.63 -1.16
CA LEU A 68 3.93 10.78 0.30
C LEU A 68 3.10 9.70 1.04
N ASN A 69 1.83 9.56 0.65
CA ASN A 69 0.82 8.84 1.43
C ASN A 69 0.51 7.41 0.92
N PHE A 70 1.07 7.01 -0.23
CA PHE A 70 0.89 5.66 -0.78
C PHE A 70 2.12 5.24 -1.58
N SER A 71 2.35 3.93 -1.67
CA SER A 71 3.45 3.32 -2.41
C SER A 71 2.88 2.38 -3.47
N TRP A 72 3.46 2.35 -4.67
CA TRP A 72 2.99 1.49 -5.76
C TRP A 72 4.10 0.71 -6.46
N VAL A 73 3.74 -0.37 -7.14
CA VAL A 73 4.63 -1.18 -8.00
C VAL A 73 3.84 -1.86 -9.13
N ARG A 74 4.48 -2.04 -10.30
CA ARG A 74 3.97 -2.89 -11.39
C ARG A 74 4.54 -4.31 -11.25
N LEU A 75 3.68 -5.33 -11.29
CA LEU A 75 4.06 -6.74 -11.17
C LEU A 75 3.83 -7.56 -12.44
N SER A 76 3.13 -7.01 -13.43
CA SER A 76 3.05 -7.57 -14.78
C SER A 76 2.63 -6.48 -15.78
N PRO A 77 2.57 -6.77 -17.10
CA PRO A 77 1.97 -5.86 -18.07
C PRO A 77 0.56 -5.36 -17.68
N VAL A 78 -0.23 -6.20 -17.00
CA VAL A 78 -1.64 -5.94 -16.61
C VAL A 78 -1.88 -5.96 -15.09
N THR A 79 -0.85 -6.10 -14.25
CA THR A 79 -1.00 -6.19 -12.78
C THR A 79 -0.18 -5.09 -12.09
N CYS A 80 -0.81 -4.35 -11.19
CA CYS A 80 -0.11 -3.45 -10.27
C CYS A 80 -0.68 -3.50 -8.85
N VAL A 81 0.10 -3.00 -7.90
CA VAL A 81 -0.23 -3.02 -6.47
C VAL A 81 -0.08 -1.62 -5.90
N LEU A 82 -1.06 -1.23 -5.09
CA LEU A 82 -1.12 0.02 -4.35
C LEU A 82 -1.14 -0.32 -2.86
N ILE A 83 -0.29 0.35 -2.10
CA ILE A 83 0.01 0.06 -0.70
C ILE A 83 -0.19 1.35 0.10
N PHE A 84 -1.04 1.30 1.10
CA PHE A 84 -1.43 2.41 1.95
C PHE A 84 -1.15 2.06 3.41
N ASN A 85 -0.79 3.07 4.21
CA ASN A 85 -0.60 2.91 5.66
C ASN A 85 -1.19 4.11 6.38
N GLU A 86 -2.11 3.88 7.30
CA GLU A 86 -2.70 4.95 8.11
C GLU A 86 -1.66 5.59 9.06
N CYS A 87 -2.00 6.74 9.63
CA CYS A 87 -1.18 7.41 10.62
C CYS A 87 -1.16 6.61 11.94
N ILE A 88 0.01 6.51 12.59
CA ILE A 88 0.16 5.82 13.88
C ILE A 88 -0.36 6.74 14.99
N PHE A 89 -1.48 6.38 15.61
CA PHE A 89 -2.04 7.08 16.77
C PHE A 89 -1.78 6.29 18.06
N ALA A 90 -1.39 6.98 19.14
CA ALA A 90 -1.18 6.41 20.48
C ALA A 90 -0.35 5.09 20.52
N SER A 91 0.68 4.98 19.66
CA SER A 91 1.54 3.80 19.50
C SER A 91 0.82 2.48 19.16
N GLN A 92 -0.42 2.58 18.63
CA GLN A 92 -1.16 1.44 18.08
C GLN A 92 -0.74 1.17 16.62
N PRO A 93 -0.79 -0.08 16.15
CA PRO A 93 -0.49 -0.42 14.76
C PRO A 93 -1.50 0.20 13.79
N SER A 94 -0.99 1.00 12.85
CA SER A 94 -1.75 1.61 11.75
C SER A 94 -2.37 0.55 10.83
N MET A 95 -3.50 0.86 10.19
CA MET A 95 -4.06 -0.04 9.18
C MET A 95 -3.19 -0.03 7.92
N VAL A 96 -2.70 -1.20 7.51
CA VAL A 96 -2.06 -1.43 6.22
C VAL A 96 -3.10 -1.98 5.26
N SER A 97 -3.36 -1.22 4.19
CA SER A 97 -4.26 -1.59 3.11
C SER A 97 -3.47 -1.87 1.83
N ILE A 98 -3.79 -2.96 1.14
CA ILE A 98 -3.19 -3.32 -0.16
C ILE A 98 -4.29 -3.62 -1.17
N VAL A 99 -4.27 -2.86 -2.27
CA VAL A 99 -5.16 -3.02 -3.41
C VAL A 99 -4.36 -3.55 -4.60
N VAL A 100 -4.84 -4.64 -5.20
CA VAL A 100 -4.34 -5.12 -6.49
C VAL A 100 -5.27 -4.63 -7.59
N ILE A 101 -4.70 -4.08 -8.64
CA ILE A 101 -5.39 -3.88 -9.92
C ILE A 101 -4.87 -4.94 -10.89
N HIS A 102 -5.77 -5.73 -11.46
CA HIS A 102 -5.45 -6.75 -12.46
C HIS A 102 -6.39 -6.64 -13.65
N LYS A 103 -5.82 -6.35 -14.83
CA LYS A 103 -6.56 -6.01 -16.06
C LYS A 103 -7.61 -4.94 -15.74
N ASN A 104 -8.89 -5.33 -15.82
CA ASN A 104 -10.04 -4.44 -15.70
C ASN A 104 -10.62 -4.34 -14.29
N GLU A 105 -10.07 -5.03 -13.29
CA GLU A 105 -10.60 -5.13 -11.92
C GLU A 105 -9.63 -4.51 -10.89
N ALA A 106 -10.17 -3.92 -9.82
CA ALA A 106 -9.43 -3.50 -8.63
C ALA A 106 -10.02 -4.19 -7.38
N LYS A 107 -9.17 -4.71 -6.49
CA LYS A 107 -9.58 -5.49 -5.31
C LYS A 107 -8.69 -5.18 -4.11
N LEU A 108 -9.32 -4.81 -2.98
CA LEU A 108 -8.66 -4.81 -1.66
C LEU A 108 -8.38 -6.27 -1.27
N ILE A 109 -7.11 -6.65 -1.20
CA ILE A 109 -6.68 -8.02 -0.87
C ILE A 109 -6.07 -8.15 0.54
N PHE A 110 -5.74 -7.02 1.17
CA PHE A 110 -5.19 -6.97 2.51
C PHE A 110 -5.66 -5.71 3.20
N ASN A 111 -6.15 -5.84 4.44
CA ASN A 111 -6.50 -4.72 5.31
C ASN A 111 -6.33 -5.19 6.76
N LYS A 112 -5.25 -4.80 7.45
CA LYS A 112 -4.96 -5.22 8.83
C LYS A 112 -4.20 -4.15 9.62
N PRO A 113 -4.45 -3.98 10.93
CA PRO A 113 -3.66 -3.12 11.79
C PRO A 113 -2.29 -3.78 12.06
N LEU A 114 -1.26 -3.32 11.37
CA LEU A 114 0.12 -3.82 11.44
C LEU A 114 1.10 -2.68 11.14
N PHE A 115 2.24 -2.63 11.83
CA PHE A 115 3.29 -1.69 11.44
C PHE A 115 3.98 -2.17 10.16
N ILE A 116 4.31 -1.26 9.25
CA ILE A 116 5.25 -1.54 8.15
C ILE A 116 6.66 -1.54 8.72
N HIS A 117 7.33 -2.68 8.66
CA HIS A 117 8.73 -2.83 9.04
C HIS A 117 9.64 -2.50 7.86
N SER A 118 9.30 -2.96 6.64
CA SER A 118 9.99 -2.57 5.41
C SER A 118 9.17 -2.87 4.15
N ILE A 119 9.50 -2.22 3.03
CA ILE A 119 9.08 -2.64 1.69
C ILE A 119 10.29 -2.61 0.75
N SER A 120 10.53 -3.71 0.04
CA SER A 120 11.42 -3.78 -1.10
C SER A 120 10.61 -4.10 -2.36
N LYS A 121 10.84 -3.35 -3.44
CA LYS A 121 10.01 -3.41 -4.66
C LYS A 121 10.82 -2.99 -5.89
N SER A 122 10.50 -3.58 -7.04
CA SER A 122 11.13 -3.25 -8.31
C SER A 122 10.15 -3.40 -9.47
N THR A 123 9.87 -2.30 -10.17
CA THR A 123 9.06 -2.30 -11.40
C THR A 123 9.84 -2.90 -12.59
N ALA A 124 11.18 -2.89 -12.56
CA ALA A 124 12.00 -3.48 -13.61
C ALA A 124 12.02 -5.02 -13.52
N GLU A 125 12.12 -5.55 -12.30
CA GLU A 125 12.16 -6.99 -12.02
C GLU A 125 10.77 -7.57 -11.69
N SER A 126 9.72 -6.74 -11.74
CA SER A 126 8.34 -7.10 -11.36
C SER A 126 8.22 -7.73 -9.96
N PHE A 127 8.98 -7.20 -9.00
CA PHE A 127 9.17 -7.75 -7.65
C PHE A 127 8.50 -6.89 -6.56
N LEU A 128 7.97 -7.55 -5.53
CA LEU A 128 7.46 -6.94 -4.31
C LEU A 128 7.67 -7.87 -3.11
N ASN A 129 8.20 -7.33 -2.02
CA ASN A 129 8.26 -7.92 -0.70
C ASN A 129 8.01 -6.82 0.36
N ILE A 130 7.05 -7.07 1.25
CA ILE A 130 6.64 -6.19 2.35
C ILE A 130 6.85 -6.98 3.64
N THR A 131 7.63 -6.44 4.57
CA THR A 131 7.71 -6.98 5.94
C THR A 131 6.81 -6.14 6.83
N LEU A 132 5.90 -6.81 7.55
CA LEU A 132 4.96 -6.22 8.50
C LEU A 132 5.25 -6.74 9.92
N GLN A 133 4.84 -6.00 10.94
CA GLN A 133 5.08 -6.32 12.35
C GLN A 133 3.79 -6.14 13.16
N SER A 134 3.42 -7.14 13.98
CA SER A 134 2.16 -7.12 14.74
C SER A 134 2.25 -6.69 16.21
N ASN A 135 3.45 -6.55 16.76
CA ASN A 135 3.67 -6.00 18.10
C ASN A 135 4.29 -4.61 18.00
N THR A 136 3.89 -3.73 18.92
CA THR A 136 4.68 -2.54 19.24
C THR A 136 6.00 -3.00 19.84
N LEU A 137 7.13 -2.49 19.35
CA LEU A 137 8.44 -2.69 19.98
C LEU A 137 8.75 -1.51 20.87
N GLU A 138 9.12 -1.81 22.12
CA GLU A 138 9.75 -0.85 23.01
C GLU A 138 11.25 -0.76 22.69
N TYR A 139 11.81 0.44 22.80
CA TYR A 139 13.23 0.71 22.57
C TYR A 139 13.84 1.37 23.80
N GLY A 140 14.96 0.82 24.27
CA GLY A 140 15.84 1.44 25.25
C GLY A 140 17.14 1.91 24.59
N GLY A 141 18.19 2.12 25.39
CA GLY A 141 19.45 2.68 24.90
C GLY A 141 19.44 4.21 24.91
N THR A 142 20.19 4.84 24.00
CA THR A 142 20.23 6.30 23.84
C THR A 142 19.52 6.71 22.54
N PRO A 143 19.12 7.98 22.37
CA PRO A 143 18.45 8.44 21.14
C PRO A 143 19.27 8.22 19.86
N GLU A 144 20.60 8.20 19.97
CA GLU A 144 21.55 7.97 18.87
C GLU A 144 21.79 6.48 18.60
N SER A 145 21.47 5.61 19.56
CA SER A 145 21.66 4.16 19.48
C SER A 145 20.52 3.42 20.20
N PRO A 146 19.30 3.42 19.62
CA PRO A 146 18.15 2.76 20.20
C PRO A 146 18.23 1.24 20.03
N VAL A 147 17.98 0.51 21.12
CA VAL A 147 18.02 -0.97 21.18
C VAL A 147 16.62 -1.50 21.45
N ALA A 148 16.11 -2.35 20.56
CA ALA A 148 14.81 -3.00 20.75
C ALA A 148 14.83 -3.93 21.99
N LEU A 149 13.87 -3.77 22.88
CA LEU A 149 13.76 -4.52 24.14
C LEU A 149 12.99 -5.85 23.98
N GLY A 150 12.59 -6.20 22.76
CA GLY A 150 11.87 -7.43 22.43
C GLY A 150 12.07 -7.86 20.98
N ILE A 151 11.57 -9.06 20.65
CA ILE A 151 11.65 -9.61 19.30
C ILE A 151 10.43 -9.12 18.47
N PRO A 152 10.63 -8.63 17.23
CA PRO A 152 9.51 -8.28 16.35
C PRO A 152 8.76 -9.54 15.88
N SER A 153 7.44 -9.56 16.03
CA SER A 153 6.58 -10.60 15.47
C SER A 153 6.24 -10.24 14.03
N LEU A 154 7.08 -10.75 13.12
CA LEU A 154 7.09 -10.38 11.70
C LEU A 154 6.13 -11.23 10.85
N HIS A 155 5.71 -10.63 9.74
CA HIS A 155 4.90 -11.23 8.68
C HIS A 155 5.44 -10.75 7.34
N THR A 156 5.30 -11.54 6.29
CA THR A 156 5.77 -11.17 4.95
C THR A 156 4.63 -11.25 3.95
N ILE A 157 4.49 -10.21 3.12
CA ILE A 157 3.66 -10.22 1.91
C ILE A 157 4.61 -10.13 0.71
N TRP A 158 4.54 -11.08 -0.23
CA TRP A 158 5.43 -11.06 -1.39
C TRP A 158 4.77 -11.59 -2.66
N TRP A 159 5.29 -11.14 -3.80
CA TRP A 159 4.91 -11.64 -5.12
C TRP A 159 5.81 -12.81 -5.50
N ASP A 160 5.22 -13.95 -5.91
CA ASP A 160 5.96 -15.13 -6.36
C ASP A 160 6.10 -15.23 -7.89
N GLY A 161 5.64 -14.21 -8.63
CA GLY A 161 5.50 -14.22 -10.09
C GLY A 161 4.06 -14.37 -10.59
N ASN A 162 3.13 -14.87 -9.75
CA ASN A 162 1.74 -15.13 -10.13
C ASN A 162 0.70 -14.81 -9.03
N VAL A 163 1.07 -14.95 -7.75
CA VAL A 163 0.19 -14.76 -6.58
C VAL A 163 0.90 -13.87 -5.56
N LEU A 164 0.15 -12.94 -4.95
CA LEU A 164 0.62 -12.23 -3.77
C LEU A 164 0.33 -13.09 -2.53
N ARG A 165 1.39 -13.61 -1.90
CA ARG A 165 1.32 -14.49 -0.73
C ARG A 165 1.45 -13.69 0.55
N TYR A 166 0.88 -14.21 1.63
CA TYR A 166 1.04 -13.70 3.00
C TYR A 166 1.45 -14.86 3.92
N ILE A 167 2.47 -14.65 4.75
CA ILE A 167 2.88 -15.59 5.80
C ILE A 167 3.12 -14.84 7.11
N LYS A 168 2.62 -15.39 8.22
CA LYS A 168 3.09 -15.03 9.55
C LYS A 168 4.39 -15.79 9.82
N GLN A 169 5.48 -15.08 10.12
CA GLN A 169 6.69 -15.72 10.61
C GLN A 169 6.45 -16.21 12.04
N ARG A 170 7.05 -17.34 12.42
CA ARG A 170 6.89 -17.97 13.73
C ARG A 170 8.02 -17.56 14.67
#